data_AF-A0A5C7MU74-F1
#
_entry.id   AF-A0A5C7MU74-F1
#
_cell.length_a   1.000
_cell.length_b   1.000
_cell.length_c   1.000
_cell.angle_alpha   90.00
_cell.angle_beta   90.00
_cell.angle_gamma   90.00
#
_symmetry.space_group_name_H-M   'P 1'
#
loop_
_entity.id
_entity.type
_entity.pdbx_description
1 polymer ?
#
loop_
_entity_poly.entity_id
_entity_poly.type
_entity_poly.pdbx_seq_one_letter_code
_entity_poly.pdbx_strand_id
1 'polypeptide(L)'
;MLTEIRIEALGAISAATAEFGRGLTVLTGETGTGKTMVVTSLHLLGGARADPSRVRSGSARAVVEGRFTTTELGDGVSERVDGILEASGADRDDDGSVIAARSVSKDGPSRAYLGGRSVPAKSLATFTTELLALHGQNDQLRLMRPDEQRGALDRYVDVTGLLAKYRKLRDEWLTARRDLIDRRNRARDLAMEADRLQFGLGEIDAVAPEAGEDDALVADIRRLSELDALRDAAQTARAALSGE
;
A
#
# COMPACT_ATOMS: atom_id res chain seq x y z
N MET A 1 -13.34 -24.90 -5.69
CA MET A 1 -12.95 -26.25 -5.18
C MET A 1 -11.65 -26.69 -5.84
N LEU A 2 -10.74 -27.34 -5.11
CA LEU A 2 -9.56 -28.00 -5.69
C LEU A 2 -9.99 -29.26 -6.45
N THR A 3 -9.69 -29.37 -7.74
CA THR A 3 -10.06 -30.52 -8.59
C THR A 3 -8.88 -31.42 -8.90
N GLU A 4 -7.67 -30.88 -8.90
CA GLU A 4 -6.45 -31.63 -9.19
C GLU A 4 -5.27 -31.02 -8.41
N ILE A 5 -4.35 -31.86 -7.96
CA ILE A 5 -3.03 -31.45 -7.48
C ILE A 5 -1.94 -32.26 -8.18
N ARG A 6 -0.90 -31.56 -8.63
CA ARG A 6 0.32 -32.13 -9.18
C ARG A 6 1.50 -31.77 -8.29
N ILE A 7 2.31 -32.76 -7.95
CA ILE A 7 3.45 -32.64 -7.05
C ILE A 7 4.68 -33.22 -7.74
N GLU A 8 5.74 -32.43 -7.83
CA GLU A 8 7.02 -32.84 -8.41
C GLU A 8 8.17 -32.58 -7.44
N ALA A 9 9.04 -33.58 -7.30
CA ALA A 9 10.29 -33.52 -6.56
C ALA A 9 10.18 -32.99 -5.11
N LEU A 10 9.11 -33.34 -4.40
CA LEU A 10 8.87 -32.91 -3.02
C LEU A 10 8.97 -34.12 -2.06
N GLY A 11 9.96 -34.08 -1.16
CA GLY A 11 10.22 -35.13 -0.18
C GLY A 11 10.36 -36.50 -0.83
N ALA A 12 9.53 -37.45 -0.42
CA ALA A 12 9.51 -38.81 -0.97
C ALA A 12 8.78 -38.93 -2.33
N ILE A 13 8.13 -37.88 -2.83
CA ILE A 13 7.42 -37.86 -4.11
C ILE A 13 8.36 -37.41 -5.23
N SER A 14 8.53 -38.24 -6.26
CA SER A 14 9.24 -37.86 -7.49
C SER A 14 8.31 -37.09 -8.42
N ALA A 15 7.17 -37.70 -8.73
CA ALA A 15 6.03 -37.10 -9.39
C ALA A 15 4.76 -37.78 -8.89
N ALA A 16 3.71 -37.02 -8.62
CA ALA A 16 2.38 -37.53 -8.32
C ALA A 16 1.32 -36.56 -8.81
N THR A 17 0.23 -37.10 -9.32
CA THR A 17 -0.99 -36.36 -9.66
C THR A 17 -2.14 -37.00 -8.92
N ALA A 18 -3.02 -36.19 -8.34
CA ALA A 18 -4.25 -36.67 -7.71
C ALA A 18 -5.42 -35.76 -8.09
N GLU A 19 -6.53 -36.39 -8.46
CA GLU A 19 -7.79 -35.73 -8.77
C GLU A 19 -8.74 -35.82 -7.57
N PHE A 20 -9.52 -34.77 -7.36
CA PHE A 20 -10.46 -34.64 -6.26
C PHE A 20 -11.88 -34.52 -6.78
N GLY A 21 -12.72 -35.47 -6.39
CA GLY A 21 -14.16 -35.41 -6.58
C GLY A 21 -14.85 -34.59 -5.49
N ARG A 22 -16.15 -34.32 -5.70
CA ARG A 22 -16.98 -33.65 -4.69
C ARG A 22 -17.19 -34.52 -3.46
N GLY A 23 -17.47 -33.87 -2.34
CA GLY A 23 -17.79 -34.55 -1.09
C GLY A 23 -16.52 -35.00 -0.35
N LEU A 24 -16.48 -36.28 0.02
CA LEU A 24 -15.41 -36.83 0.85
C LEU A 24 -14.40 -37.60 0.00
N THR A 25 -13.17 -37.10 -0.07
CA THR A 25 -12.02 -37.85 -0.60
C THR A 25 -11.18 -38.36 0.57
N VAL A 26 -10.94 -39.68 0.63
CA VAL A 26 -10.16 -40.32 1.69
C VAL A 26 -8.84 -40.82 1.12
N LEU A 27 -7.72 -40.32 1.64
CA LEU A 27 -6.38 -40.80 1.29
C LEU A 27 -5.88 -41.81 2.33
N THR A 28 -5.71 -43.06 1.89
CA THR A 28 -5.18 -44.18 2.70
C THR A 28 -3.79 -44.62 2.22
N GLY A 29 -3.04 -45.35 3.05
CA GLY A 29 -1.72 -45.88 2.69
C GLY A 29 -0.82 -46.06 3.91
N GLU A 30 0.45 -46.41 3.67
CA GLU A 30 1.46 -46.56 4.72
C GLU A 30 1.74 -45.23 5.43
N THR A 31 1.84 -45.27 6.76
CA THR A 31 2.16 -44.10 7.58
C THR A 31 3.57 -43.60 7.29
N GLY A 32 3.71 -42.32 6.93
CA GLY A 32 4.98 -41.61 7.06
C GLY A 32 5.36 -40.74 5.87
N THR A 33 5.15 -41.20 4.64
CA THR A 33 5.75 -40.53 3.45
C THR A 33 4.71 -40.02 2.45
N GLY A 34 3.75 -40.82 1.99
CA GLY A 34 2.81 -40.35 0.94
C GLY A 34 1.82 -39.28 1.44
N LYS A 35 1.02 -39.62 2.46
CA LYS A 35 -0.03 -38.75 3.00
C LYS A 35 0.52 -37.44 3.55
N THR A 36 1.61 -37.49 4.31
CA THR A 36 2.27 -36.30 4.87
C THR A 36 2.76 -35.36 3.78
N MET A 37 3.28 -35.90 2.67
CA MET A 37 3.74 -35.07 1.56
C MET A 37 2.59 -34.44 0.80
N VAL A 38 1.46 -35.13 0.59
CA VAL A 38 0.25 -34.52 0.01
C VAL A 38 -0.27 -33.37 0.89
N VAL A 39 -0.35 -33.60 2.21
CA VAL A 39 -0.77 -32.57 3.17
C VAL A 39 0.21 -31.39 3.14
N THR A 40 1.52 -31.66 3.09
CA THR A 40 2.55 -30.63 2.95
C THR A 40 2.38 -29.81 1.66
N SER A 41 2.12 -30.47 0.54
CA SER A 41 1.88 -29.82 -0.75
C SER A 41 0.69 -28.87 -0.70
N LEU A 42 -0.41 -29.30 -0.06
CA LEU A 42 -1.57 -28.45 0.15
C LEU A 42 -1.23 -27.23 1.01
N HIS A 43 -0.48 -27.40 2.11
CA HIS A 43 -0.04 -26.26 2.94
C HIS A 43 0.84 -25.29 2.15
N LEU A 44 1.73 -25.82 1.31
CA LEU A 44 2.61 -25.02 0.47
C LEU A 44 1.82 -24.21 -0.57
N LEU A 45 0.78 -24.80 -1.18
CA LEU A 45 -0.18 -24.06 -2.02
C LEU A 45 -0.97 -23.02 -1.22
N GLY A 46 -1.35 -23.35 0.01
CA GLY A 46 -2.01 -22.45 0.97
C GLY A 46 -1.14 -21.30 1.48
N GLY A 47 0.08 -21.12 0.95
CA GLY A 47 0.97 -20.02 1.30
C GLY A 47 1.82 -20.24 2.55
N ALA A 48 1.90 -21.47 3.06
CA ALA A 48 2.82 -21.80 4.14
C ALA A 48 4.28 -21.53 3.74
N ARG A 49 5.14 -21.34 4.75
CA ARG A 49 6.56 -21.08 4.53
C ARG A 49 7.19 -22.24 3.75
N ALA A 50 7.85 -21.90 2.64
CA ALA A 50 8.61 -22.86 1.86
C ALA A 50 9.84 -23.34 2.64
N ASP A 51 10.10 -24.64 2.58
CA ASP A 51 11.20 -25.31 3.26
C ASP A 51 12.08 -26.02 2.22
N PRO A 52 13.26 -25.47 1.89
CA PRO A 52 14.18 -26.05 0.90
C PRO A 52 14.66 -27.46 1.25
N SER A 53 14.65 -27.85 2.53
CA SER A 53 15.03 -29.20 2.96
C SER A 53 14.05 -30.28 2.45
N ARG A 54 12.86 -29.87 2.03
CA ARG A 54 11.83 -30.75 1.45
C ARG A 54 11.97 -30.92 -0.05
N VAL A 55 12.92 -30.25 -0.70
CA VAL A 55 13.24 -30.55 -2.11
C VAL A 55 13.91 -31.92 -2.17
N ARG A 56 13.41 -32.80 -3.02
CA ARG A 56 13.92 -34.17 -3.17
C ARG A 56 15.41 -34.16 -3.50
N SER A 57 16.16 -35.08 -2.90
CA SER A 57 17.59 -35.26 -3.22
C SER A 57 17.79 -35.50 -4.72
N GLY A 58 18.83 -34.87 -5.29
CA GLY A 58 19.10 -34.88 -6.73
C GLY A 58 18.24 -33.93 -7.58
N SER A 59 17.28 -33.22 -6.99
CA SER A 59 16.44 -32.23 -7.71
C SER A 59 16.84 -30.80 -7.37
N ALA A 60 16.78 -29.92 -8.37
CA ALA A 60 17.08 -28.48 -8.19
C ALA A 60 15.92 -27.71 -7.53
N ARG A 61 14.68 -28.16 -7.77
CA ARG A 61 13.46 -27.53 -7.24
C ARG A 61 12.36 -28.56 -7.05
N ALA A 62 11.43 -28.26 -6.14
CA ALA A 62 10.14 -28.90 -6.03
C ALA A 62 9.05 -27.99 -6.61
N VAL A 63 7.99 -28.58 -7.15
CA VAL A 63 6.82 -27.85 -7.69
C VAL A 63 5.55 -28.50 -7.16
N VAL A 64 4.63 -27.66 -6.71
CA VAL A 64 3.26 -28.06 -6.39
C VAL A 64 2.32 -27.16 -7.18
N GLU A 65 1.42 -27.77 -7.91
CA GLU A 65 0.39 -27.09 -8.71
C GLU A 65 -0.97 -27.63 -8.31
N GLY A 66 -1.95 -26.74 -8.20
CA GLY A 66 -3.34 -27.08 -7.92
C GLY A 66 -4.26 -26.39 -8.91
N ARG A 67 -5.23 -27.14 -9.45
CA ARG A 67 -6.30 -26.61 -10.30
C ARG A 67 -7.53 -26.39 -9.45
N PHE A 68 -8.05 -25.17 -9.46
CA PHE A 68 -9.21 -24.76 -8.66
C PHE A 68 -10.36 -24.37 -9.57
N THR A 69 -11.48 -25.09 -9.50
CA THR A 69 -12.72 -24.65 -10.14
C THR A 69 -13.38 -23.53 -9.34
N THR A 70 -13.86 -22.49 -10.03
CA THR A 70 -14.50 -21.31 -9.43
C THR A 70 -15.98 -21.17 -9.78
N THR A 71 -16.57 -22.15 -10.45
CA THR A 71 -17.92 -22.09 -11.02
C THR A 71 -19.06 -22.19 -10.00
N GLU A 72 -18.81 -22.72 -8.80
CA GLU A 72 -19.82 -22.95 -7.77
C GLU A 72 -19.54 -22.19 -6.47
N LEU A 73 -18.92 -21.02 -6.58
CA LEU A 73 -18.68 -20.16 -5.43
C LEU A 73 -19.96 -19.39 -5.10
N GLY A 74 -20.26 -19.21 -3.82
CA GLY A 74 -21.31 -18.27 -3.42
C GLY A 74 -20.92 -16.84 -3.80
N ASP A 75 -21.91 -15.99 -4.07
CA ASP A 75 -21.73 -14.65 -4.67
C ASP A 75 -20.59 -13.83 -4.02
N GLY A 76 -20.57 -13.74 -2.69
CA GLY A 76 -19.53 -12.97 -1.97
C GLY A 76 -18.13 -13.60 -1.94
N VAL A 77 -17.98 -14.89 -2.27
CA VAL A 77 -16.67 -15.53 -2.48
C VAL A 77 -16.22 -15.32 -3.91
N SER A 78 -17.14 -15.40 -4.89
CA SER A 78 -16.82 -15.16 -6.29
C SER A 78 -16.24 -13.78 -6.51
N GLU A 79 -16.90 -12.72 -6.02
CA GLU A 79 -16.43 -11.33 -6.14
C GLU A 79 -15.03 -11.13 -5.55
N ARG A 80 -14.74 -11.76 -4.41
CA ARG A 80 -13.40 -11.68 -3.78
C ARG A 80 -12.35 -12.39 -4.63
N VAL A 81 -12.67 -13.57 -5.17
CA VAL A 81 -11.77 -14.30 -6.07
C VAL A 81 -11.51 -13.48 -7.33
N ASP A 82 -12.55 -12.89 -7.93
CA ASP A 82 -12.43 -12.02 -9.10
C ASP A 82 -11.51 -10.82 -8.84
N GLY A 83 -11.72 -10.12 -7.73
CA GLY A 83 -10.86 -9.00 -7.35
C GLY A 83 -9.40 -9.39 -7.10
N ILE A 84 -9.14 -10.60 -6.57
CA ILE A 84 -7.77 -11.11 -6.38
C ILE A 84 -7.12 -11.43 -7.73
N LEU A 85 -7.87 -12.02 -8.66
CA LEU A 85 -7.39 -12.34 -10.00
C LEU A 85 -7.05 -11.05 -10.77
N GLU A 86 -7.97 -10.08 -10.77
CA GLU A 86 -7.76 -8.77 -11.43
C GLU A 86 -6.55 -8.03 -10.85
N ALA A 87 -6.45 -7.93 -9.52
CA ALA A 87 -5.32 -7.28 -8.86
C ALA A 87 -3.97 -7.99 -9.10
N SER A 88 -4.02 -9.28 -9.41
CA SER A 88 -2.83 -10.09 -9.74
C SER A 88 -2.55 -10.16 -11.25
N GLY A 89 -3.46 -9.66 -12.09
CA GLY A 89 -3.49 -9.88 -13.53
C GLY A 89 -3.56 -11.35 -13.92
N ALA A 90 -4.10 -12.21 -13.07
CA ALA A 90 -4.16 -13.64 -13.27
C ALA A 90 -5.42 -14.02 -14.07
N ASP A 91 -5.27 -14.96 -15.00
CA ASP A 91 -6.35 -15.38 -15.89
C ASP A 91 -6.93 -16.74 -15.48
N ARG A 92 -8.20 -16.95 -15.81
CA ARG A 92 -8.84 -18.27 -15.76
C ARG A 92 -8.46 -19.05 -17.02
N ASP A 93 -8.41 -20.37 -16.88
CA ASP A 93 -8.30 -21.29 -18.02
C ASP A 93 -9.66 -21.40 -18.73
N ASP A 94 -9.69 -21.99 -19.93
CA ASP A 94 -10.89 -22.06 -20.78
C ASP A 94 -12.07 -22.78 -20.10
N ASP A 95 -11.78 -23.68 -19.18
CA ASP A 95 -12.76 -24.43 -18.36
C ASP A 95 -13.27 -23.65 -17.13
N GLY A 96 -12.87 -22.37 -16.98
CA GLY A 96 -13.20 -21.51 -15.84
C GLY A 96 -12.44 -21.85 -14.56
N SER A 97 -11.45 -22.74 -14.62
CA SER A 97 -10.58 -23.04 -13.50
C SER A 97 -9.42 -22.04 -13.39
N VAL A 98 -8.80 -22.00 -12.22
CA VAL A 98 -7.61 -21.20 -11.95
C VAL A 98 -6.50 -22.14 -11.51
N ILE A 99 -5.36 -22.05 -12.20
CA ILE A 99 -4.16 -22.78 -11.84
C ILE A 99 -3.36 -21.96 -10.82
N ALA A 100 -3.04 -22.56 -9.68
CA ALA A 100 -2.22 -21.96 -8.65
C ALA A 100 -1.01 -22.86 -8.40
N ALA A 101 0.20 -22.31 -8.44
CA ALA A 101 1.42 -23.10 -8.29
C ALA A 101 2.43 -22.46 -7.35
N ARG A 102 3.19 -23.29 -6.65
CA ARG A 102 4.30 -22.92 -5.79
C ARG A 102 5.52 -23.75 -6.16
N SER A 103 6.63 -23.08 -6.46
CA SER A 103 7.92 -23.74 -6.67
C SER A 103 8.88 -23.37 -5.55
N VAL A 104 9.60 -24.36 -5.04
CA VAL A 104 10.61 -24.20 -3.98
C VAL A 104 11.94 -24.63 -4.55
N SER A 105 12.89 -23.69 -4.63
CA SER A 105 14.26 -23.98 -5.05
C SER A 105 15.07 -24.54 -3.88
N LYS A 106 16.00 -25.45 -4.15
CA LYS A 106 16.92 -25.98 -3.13
C LYS A 106 17.87 -24.89 -2.62
N ASP A 107 18.43 -24.12 -3.54
CA ASP A 107 19.46 -23.11 -3.26
C ASP A 107 18.99 -21.67 -3.58
N GLY A 108 17.67 -21.43 -3.58
CA GLY A 108 17.11 -20.14 -4.02
C GLY A 108 15.73 -19.82 -3.48
N PRO A 109 15.15 -18.67 -3.86
CA PRO A 109 13.85 -18.24 -3.37
C PRO A 109 12.72 -19.11 -3.93
N SER A 110 11.68 -19.31 -3.13
CA SER A 110 10.44 -19.90 -3.60
C SER A 110 9.65 -18.91 -4.47
N ARG A 111 9.02 -19.40 -5.53
CA ARG A 111 8.18 -18.61 -6.46
C ARG A 111 6.72 -19.06 -6.38
N ALA A 112 5.79 -18.12 -6.48
CA ALA A 112 4.36 -18.40 -6.63
C ALA A 112 3.88 -17.98 -8.02
N TYR A 113 2.88 -18.72 -8.49
CA TYR A 113 2.18 -18.46 -9.73
C TYR A 113 0.67 -18.61 -9.50
N LEU A 114 -0.11 -17.77 -10.18
CA LEU A 114 -1.56 -17.78 -10.16
C LEU A 114 -2.05 -17.39 -11.55
N GLY A 115 -2.93 -18.20 -12.16
CA GLY A 115 -3.49 -17.96 -13.49
C GLY A 115 -2.42 -17.66 -14.55
N GLY A 116 -1.35 -18.45 -14.57
CA GLY A 116 -0.23 -18.28 -15.51
C GLY A 116 0.76 -17.16 -15.19
N ARG A 117 0.50 -16.30 -14.19
CA ARG A 117 1.39 -15.18 -13.84
C ARG A 117 2.19 -15.43 -12.57
N SER A 118 3.40 -14.86 -12.50
CA SER A 118 4.16 -14.85 -11.25
C SER A 118 3.60 -13.81 -10.30
N VAL A 119 3.35 -14.21 -9.05
CA VAL A 119 2.71 -13.37 -8.03
C VAL A 119 3.46 -13.45 -6.69
N PRO A 120 3.31 -12.45 -5.80
CA PRO A 120 3.77 -12.55 -4.44
C PRO A 120 3.17 -13.77 -3.72
N ALA A 121 3.93 -14.37 -2.79
CA ALA A 121 3.45 -15.48 -1.97
C ALA A 121 2.14 -15.16 -1.24
N LYS A 122 2.00 -13.90 -0.81
CA LYS A 122 0.80 -13.40 -0.14
C LYS A 122 -0.43 -13.45 -1.05
N SER A 123 -0.31 -13.06 -2.32
CA SER A 123 -1.44 -13.10 -3.26
C SER A 123 -1.94 -14.53 -3.50
N LEU A 124 -1.01 -15.48 -3.67
CA LEU A 124 -1.34 -16.91 -3.73
C LEU A 124 -2.05 -17.38 -2.45
N ALA A 125 -1.55 -16.99 -1.28
CA ALA A 125 -2.16 -17.34 0.01
C ALA A 125 -3.58 -16.75 0.16
N THR A 126 -3.78 -15.50 -0.27
CA THR A 126 -5.07 -14.83 -0.23
C THR A 126 -6.09 -15.53 -1.14
N PHE A 127 -5.70 -15.88 -2.37
CA PHE A 127 -6.55 -16.67 -3.28
C PHE A 127 -6.91 -18.04 -2.69
N THR A 128 -5.91 -18.80 -2.25
CA THR A 128 -6.12 -20.16 -1.75
C THR A 128 -6.92 -20.21 -0.44
N THR A 129 -6.83 -19.19 0.42
CA THR A 129 -7.60 -19.12 1.69
C THR A 129 -9.11 -19.04 1.45
N GLU A 130 -9.56 -18.50 0.31
CA GLU A 130 -10.98 -18.47 -0.07
C GLU A 130 -11.50 -19.84 -0.52
N LEU A 131 -10.62 -20.72 -1.02
CA LEU A 131 -11.01 -21.97 -1.70
C LEU A 131 -10.55 -23.25 -0.98
N LEU A 132 -9.57 -23.14 -0.09
CA LEU A 132 -8.90 -24.24 0.58
C LEU A 132 -8.76 -23.93 2.07
N ALA A 133 -9.34 -24.80 2.90
CA ALA A 133 -9.15 -24.76 4.34
C ALA A 133 -8.45 -26.02 4.81
N LEU A 134 -7.21 -25.89 5.27
CA LEU A 134 -6.41 -27.00 5.76
C LEU A 134 -6.62 -27.13 7.26
N HIS A 135 -6.81 -28.37 7.70
CA HIS A 135 -7.06 -28.73 9.09
C HIS A 135 -6.11 -29.86 9.49
N GLY A 136 -5.18 -29.57 10.39
CA GLY A 136 -4.22 -30.50 11.00
C GLY A 136 -3.94 -30.18 12.47
N GLN A 137 -2.91 -30.81 13.06
CA GLN A 137 -2.58 -30.67 14.48
C GLN A 137 -2.32 -29.22 14.93
N ASN A 138 -1.94 -28.31 14.02
CA ASN A 138 -1.72 -26.89 14.32
C ASN A 138 -2.89 -25.96 13.91
N ASP A 139 -3.93 -26.46 13.23
CA ASP A 139 -5.01 -25.62 12.68
C ASP A 139 -6.15 -25.34 13.67
N GLN A 140 -6.15 -25.98 14.84
CA GLN A 140 -6.93 -25.51 15.99
C GLN A 140 -6.68 -24.02 16.27
N LEU A 141 -5.52 -23.49 15.86
CA LEU A 141 -5.18 -22.08 16.03
C LEU A 141 -6.01 -21.13 15.15
N ARG A 142 -6.57 -21.54 14.00
CA ARG A 142 -7.35 -20.62 13.14
C ARG A 142 -8.66 -20.23 13.79
N LEU A 143 -9.42 -21.19 14.31
CA LEU A 143 -10.64 -20.92 15.09
C LEU A 143 -10.35 -20.20 16.41
N MET A 144 -9.10 -20.25 16.88
CA MET A 144 -8.65 -19.50 18.04
C MET A 144 -8.16 -18.08 17.70
N ARG A 145 -8.09 -17.69 16.42
CA ARG A 145 -7.72 -16.33 16.05
C ARG A 145 -8.81 -15.36 16.50
N PRO A 146 -8.46 -14.25 17.18
CA PRO A 146 -9.44 -13.27 17.66
C PRO A 146 -10.37 -12.75 16.55
N ASP A 147 -9.85 -12.55 15.33
CA ASP A 147 -10.65 -12.08 14.20
C ASP A 147 -11.68 -13.10 13.71
N GLU A 148 -11.35 -14.39 13.74
CA GLU A 148 -12.25 -15.48 13.32
C GLU A 148 -13.31 -15.72 14.40
N GLN A 149 -12.93 -15.67 15.69
CA GLN A 149 -13.87 -15.74 16.81
C GLN A 149 -14.85 -14.57 16.81
N ARG A 150 -14.36 -13.34 16.63
CA ARG A 150 -15.21 -12.15 16.49
C ARG A 150 -16.12 -12.29 15.27
N GLY A 151 -15.58 -12.69 14.12
CA GLY A 151 -16.37 -12.90 12.92
C GLY A 151 -17.48 -13.95 13.07
N ALA A 152 -17.22 -15.02 13.83
CA ALA A 152 -18.22 -16.02 14.15
C ALA A 152 -19.35 -15.44 15.02
N LEU A 153 -19.01 -14.67 16.06
CA LEU A 153 -19.98 -13.99 16.92
C LEU A 153 -20.78 -12.92 16.16
N ASP A 154 -20.11 -12.11 15.34
CA ASP A 154 -20.71 -11.06 14.52
C ASP A 154 -21.75 -11.65 13.55
N ARG A 155 -21.46 -12.81 12.95
CA ARG A 155 -22.42 -13.55 12.11
C ARG A 155 -23.58 -14.13 12.89
N TYR A 156 -23.34 -14.61 14.11
CA TYR A 156 -24.39 -15.18 14.95
C TYR A 156 -25.42 -14.14 15.41
N VAL A 157 -24.95 -12.91 15.70
CA VAL A 157 -25.80 -11.81 16.21
C VAL A 157 -26.35 -10.92 15.08
N ASP A 158 -25.96 -11.17 13.83
CA ASP A 158 -26.25 -10.35 12.64
C ASP A 158 -26.03 -8.84 12.87
N VAL A 159 -24.76 -8.47 13.10
CA VAL A 159 -24.38 -7.07 13.33
C VAL A 159 -24.10 -6.30 12.04
N THR A 160 -24.50 -6.81 10.88
CA THR A 160 -24.06 -6.35 9.55
C THR A 160 -24.30 -4.84 9.35
N GLY A 161 -25.50 -4.36 9.69
CA GLY A 161 -25.84 -2.93 9.58
C GLY A 161 -25.10 -2.04 10.59
N LEU A 162 -24.96 -2.49 11.84
CA LEU A 162 -24.24 -1.76 12.89
C LEU A 162 -22.74 -1.66 12.56
N LEU A 163 -22.16 -2.75 12.06
CA LEU A 163 -20.76 -2.81 11.65
C LEU A 163 -20.47 -1.87 10.47
N ALA A 164 -21.37 -1.80 9.47
CA ALA A 164 -21.26 -0.85 8.38
C ALA A 164 -21.28 0.60 8.86
N LYS A 165 -22.21 0.94 9.77
CA LYS A 165 -22.28 2.27 10.40
C LYS A 165 -21.01 2.59 11.19
N TYR A 166 -20.51 1.64 11.98
CA TYR A 166 -19.29 1.80 12.76
C TYR A 166 -18.08 2.06 11.86
N ARG A 167 -17.91 1.27 10.79
CA ARG A 167 -16.79 1.42 9.85
C ARG A 167 -16.79 2.81 9.21
N LYS A 168 -17.95 3.28 8.74
CA LYS A 168 -18.11 4.62 8.18
C LYS A 168 -17.65 5.72 9.16
N LEU A 169 -18.19 5.71 10.38
CA LEU A 169 -17.83 6.69 11.41
C LEU A 169 -16.35 6.62 11.80
N ARG A 170 -15.79 5.41 11.84
CA ARG A 170 -14.37 5.20 12.12
C ARG A 170 -13.48 5.78 11.03
N ASP A 171 -13.86 5.63 9.76
CA ASP A 171 -13.08 6.17 8.64
C ASP A 171 -13.14 7.70 8.58
N GLU A 172 -14.31 8.28 8.87
CA GLU A 172 -14.47 9.73 9.07
C GLU A 172 -13.58 10.25 10.21
N TRP A 173 -13.59 9.56 11.36
CA TRP A 173 -12.74 9.90 12.50
C TRP A 173 -11.25 9.81 12.17
N LEU A 174 -10.82 8.74 11.49
CA LEU A 174 -9.41 8.57 11.10
C LEU A 174 -8.96 9.68 10.14
N THR A 175 -9.84 10.13 9.25
CA THR A 175 -9.57 11.23 8.32
C THR A 175 -9.42 12.55 9.08
N ALA A 176 -10.39 12.88 9.94
CA ALA A 176 -10.33 14.09 10.78
C ALA A 176 -9.11 14.10 11.70
N ARG A 177 -8.73 12.93 12.25
CA ARG A 177 -7.54 12.79 13.10
C ARG A 177 -6.25 13.05 12.32
N ARG A 178 -6.13 12.58 11.07
CA ARG A 178 -4.97 12.85 10.22
C ARG A 178 -4.86 14.34 9.91
N ASP A 179 -5.97 14.98 9.53
CA ASP A 179 -6.02 16.42 9.24
C ASP A 179 -5.62 17.25 10.46
N LEU A 180 -6.11 16.90 11.65
CA LEU A 180 -5.71 17.57 12.89
C LEU A 180 -4.20 17.47 13.16
N ILE A 181 -3.62 16.28 13.02
CA ILE A 181 -2.19 16.07 13.24
C ILE A 181 -1.37 16.88 12.24
N ASP A 182 -1.75 16.85 10.98
CA ASP A 182 -1.09 17.59 9.91
C ASP A 182 -1.13 19.11 10.15
N ARG A 183 -2.31 19.67 10.44
CA ARG A 183 -2.46 21.10 10.80
C ARG A 183 -1.63 21.48 12.02
N ARG A 184 -1.60 20.63 13.05
CA ARG A 184 -0.81 20.88 14.26
C ARG A 184 0.69 20.90 13.97
N ASN A 185 1.16 20.02 13.09
CA ASN A 185 2.56 19.98 12.69
C ASN A 185 2.94 21.22 11.86
N ARG A 186 2.06 21.69 10.97
CA ARG A 186 2.30 22.88 10.15
C ARG A 186 2.06 24.21 10.88
N ALA A 187 1.46 24.18 12.07
CA ALA A 187 1.09 25.39 12.80
C ALA A 187 2.31 26.29 13.10
N ARG A 188 3.46 25.68 13.42
CA ARG A 188 4.70 26.44 13.69
C ARG A 188 5.21 27.15 12.44
N ASP A 189 5.28 26.44 11.31
CA ASP A 189 5.79 27.00 10.06
C ASP A 189 4.88 28.12 9.53
N LEU A 190 3.56 27.93 9.64
CA LEU A 190 2.57 28.96 9.29
C LEU A 190 2.69 30.21 10.17
N ALA A 191 2.92 30.04 11.48
CA ALA A 191 3.12 31.18 12.38
C ALA A 191 4.39 31.96 12.03
N MET A 192 5.50 31.26 11.78
CA MET A 192 6.76 31.90 11.37
C MET A 192 6.62 32.64 10.03
N GLU A 193 5.91 32.06 9.07
CA GLU A 193 5.67 32.72 7.78
C GLU A 193 4.75 33.94 7.91
N ALA A 194 3.70 33.85 8.75
CA ALA A 194 2.84 34.98 9.04
C ALA A 194 3.62 36.14 9.67
N ASP A 195 4.46 35.87 10.68
CA ASP A 195 5.30 36.88 11.31
C ASP A 195 6.26 37.53 10.31
N ARG A 196 6.88 36.74 9.43
CA ARG A 196 7.79 37.23 8.38
C ARG A 196 7.08 38.16 7.40
N LEU A 197 5.89 37.77 6.93
CA LEU A 197 5.10 38.56 6.00
C LEU A 197 4.60 39.86 6.67
N GLN A 198 4.15 39.78 7.92
CA GLN A 198 3.67 40.93 8.66
C GLN A 198 4.78 41.93 8.96
N PHE A 199 5.99 41.45 9.27
CA PHE A 199 7.17 42.30 9.37
C PHE A 199 7.48 43.01 8.05
N GLY A 200 7.49 42.27 6.93
CA GLY A 200 7.75 42.85 5.61
C GLY A 200 6.70 43.90 5.19
N LEU A 201 5.42 43.68 5.51
CA LEU A 201 4.37 44.68 5.31
C LEU A 201 4.61 45.92 6.17
N GLY A 202 4.98 45.74 7.45
CA GLY A 202 5.30 46.87 8.33
C GLY A 202 6.45 47.73 7.85
N GLU A 203 7.50 47.12 7.28
CA GLU A 203 8.62 47.87 6.66
C GLU A 203 8.16 48.70 5.46
N ILE A 204 7.31 48.12 4.59
CA ILE A 204 6.77 48.82 3.42
C ILE A 204 5.84 49.96 3.85
N ASP A 205 4.95 49.69 4.81
CA ASP A 205 4.00 50.68 5.33
C ASP A 205 4.71 51.84 6.04
N ALA A 206 5.85 51.59 6.70
CA ALA A 206 6.65 52.62 7.35
C ALA A 206 7.35 53.56 6.37
N VAL A 207 7.80 53.03 5.22
CA VAL A 207 8.37 53.84 4.13
C VAL A 207 7.26 54.54 3.34
N ALA A 208 6.08 53.93 3.23
CA ALA A 208 4.93 54.40 2.47
C ALA A 208 5.29 54.88 1.04
N PRO A 209 6.03 54.09 0.24
CA PRO A 209 6.56 54.55 -1.03
C PRO A 209 5.44 54.83 -2.04
N GLU A 210 5.56 55.93 -2.77
CA GLU A 210 4.63 56.27 -3.84
C GLU A 210 5.21 55.94 -5.23
N ALA A 211 4.32 55.62 -6.17
CA ALA A 211 4.74 55.33 -7.54
C ALA A 211 5.31 56.60 -8.21
N GLY A 212 6.57 56.54 -8.64
CA GLY A 212 7.26 57.68 -9.28
C GLY A 212 7.88 58.67 -8.29
N GLU A 213 7.89 58.36 -7.00
CA GLU A 213 8.48 59.22 -5.95
C GLU A 213 9.98 59.50 -6.19
N ASP A 214 10.76 58.48 -6.57
CA ASP A 214 12.20 58.61 -6.83
C ASP A 214 12.50 59.68 -7.89
N ASP A 215 11.74 59.69 -8.99
CA ASP A 215 11.93 60.66 -10.08
C ASP A 215 11.59 62.08 -9.62
N ALA A 216 10.53 62.23 -8.82
CA ALA A 216 10.14 63.51 -8.23
C ALA A 216 11.21 64.04 -7.25
N LEU A 217 11.71 63.19 -6.35
CA LEU A 217 12.76 63.54 -5.40
C LEU A 217 14.04 63.97 -6.11
N VAL A 218 14.45 63.27 -7.18
CA VAL A 218 15.63 63.64 -7.97
C VAL A 218 15.45 65.00 -8.65
N ALA A 219 14.26 65.29 -9.18
CA ALA A 219 13.97 66.58 -9.79
C ALA A 219 14.01 67.72 -8.76
N ASP A 220 13.45 67.51 -7.56
CA ASP A 220 13.47 68.49 -6.48
C ASP A 220 14.88 68.74 -5.94
N ILE A 221 15.69 67.70 -5.76
CA ILE A 221 17.10 67.83 -5.35
C ILE A 221 17.88 68.69 -6.35
N ARG A 222 17.70 68.48 -7.65
CA ARG A 222 18.35 69.28 -8.70
C ARG A 222 17.91 70.75 -8.61
N ARG A 223 16.61 70.99 -8.53
CA ARG A 223 16.05 72.34 -8.44
C ARG A 223 16.56 73.09 -7.21
N LEU A 224 16.60 72.45 -6.05
CA LEU A 224 17.12 73.06 -4.81
C LEU A 224 18.61 73.34 -4.90
N SER A 225 19.40 72.44 -5.49
CA SER A 225 20.84 72.63 -5.69
C SER A 225 21.15 73.81 -6.63
N GLU A 226 20.37 73.97 -7.70
CA GLU A 226 20.48 75.12 -8.61
C GLU A 226 20.12 76.44 -7.92
N LEU A 227 19.09 76.44 -7.06
CA LEU A 227 18.72 77.60 -6.26
C LEU A 227 19.80 78.01 -5.27
N ASP A 228 20.43 77.05 -4.59
CA ASP A 228 21.56 77.34 -3.69
C ASP A 228 22.76 77.91 -4.46
N ALA A 229 23.09 77.37 -5.64
CA ALA A 229 24.14 77.92 -6.49
C ALA A 229 23.86 79.36 -6.93
N LEU A 230 22.60 79.68 -7.27
CA LEU A 230 22.18 81.04 -7.60
C LEU A 230 22.24 81.98 -6.38
N ARG A 231 21.85 81.49 -5.20
CA ARG A 231 21.94 82.26 -3.94
C ARG A 231 23.38 82.61 -3.62
N ASP A 232 24.29 81.65 -3.73
CA ASP A 232 25.72 81.83 -3.47
C ASP A 232 26.35 82.79 -4.49
N ALA A 233 25.98 82.68 -5.78
CA ALA A 233 26.39 83.63 -6.81
C ALA A 233 25.88 85.06 -6.53
N ALA A 234 24.63 85.21 -6.10
CA ALA A 234 24.05 86.51 -5.75
C ALA A 234 24.71 87.11 -4.50
N GLN A 235 25.01 86.30 -3.48
CA GLN A 235 25.76 86.74 -2.30
C GLN A 235 27.17 87.19 -2.66
N THR A 236 27.85 86.43 -3.53
CA THR A 236 29.19 86.75 -4.05
C THR A 236 29.17 88.08 -4.80
N ALA A 237 28.20 88.27 -5.69
CA ALA A 237 28.03 89.52 -6.43
C ALA A 237 27.72 90.71 -5.50
N ARG A 238 26.87 90.51 -4.48
CA ARG A 238 26.54 91.54 -3.50
C ARG A 238 27.78 91.98 -2.72
N ALA A 239 28.56 91.03 -2.19
CA ALA A 239 29.79 91.32 -1.46
C ALA A 239 30.78 92.14 -2.32
N ALA A 240 31.02 91.69 -3.56
CA ALA A 240 31.90 92.38 -4.50
C ALA A 240 31.45 93.82 -4.83
N LEU A 241 30.13 94.08 -4.82
CA LEU A 241 29.56 95.42 -5.09
C LEU A 241 29.48 96.31 -3.85
N SER A 242 29.31 95.75 -2.64
CA SER A 242 29.22 96.53 -1.39
C SER A 242 30.58 96.93 -0.81
N GLY A 243 31.67 96.36 -1.31
CA GLY A 243 33.04 96.76 -0.93
C GLY A 243 33.51 96.27 0.44
N GLU A 244 32.87 95.23 0.99
CA GLU A 244 33.44 94.35 2.02
C GLU A 244 33.99 93.09 1.37
#